data_AF-A0A922SQU9-F1
#
_entry.id   AF-A0A922SQU9-F1
#
_cell.length_a   1.000
_cell.length_b   1.000
_cell.length_c   1.000
_cell.angle_alpha   90.00
_cell.angle_beta   90.00
_cell.angle_gamma   90.00
#
_symmetry.space_group_name_H-M   'P 1'
#
loop_
_entity.id
_entity.type
_entity.pdbx_description
1 polymer ?
#
loop_
_entity_poly.entity_id
_entity_poly.type
_entity_poly.pdbx_seq_one_letter_code
_entity_poly.pdbx_strand_id
1 'polypeptide(L)' 'MLRSSMNKQFDELLAEPSGEFDNFVRMSVNDFEYLLQKISPIIAKQDTDWRDAIPARIRLAVTYMSYRGQFQELASSF' A
#
# COMPACT_ATOMS: atom_id res chain seq x y z
N MET A 1 -18.88 -0.24 -1.08
CA MET A 1 -18.69 -0.96 0.21
C MET A 1 -17.27 -1.52 0.34
N LEU A 2 -16.70 -2.08 -0.74
CA LEU A 2 -15.34 -2.63 -0.73
C LEU A 2 -14.26 -1.56 -0.48
N ARG A 3 -14.37 -0.41 -1.16
CA ARG A 3 -13.42 0.71 -0.99
C ARG A 3 -13.33 1.23 0.44
N SER A 4 -14.47 1.45 1.10
CA SER A 4 -14.48 1.92 2.49
C SER A 4 -13.88 0.89 3.45
N SER A 5 -14.08 -0.40 3.18
CA SER A 5 -13.47 -1.48 3.95
C SER A 5 -11.94 -1.50 3.81
N MET A 6 -11.42 -1.42 2.58
CA MET A 6 -9.97 -1.37 2.33
C MET A 6 -9.33 -0.13 2.98
N ASN A 7 -10.03 1.00 2.89
CA ASN A 7 -9.57 2.24 3.49
C ASN A 7 -9.47 2.10 5.01
N LYS A 8 -10.52 1.59 5.65
CA LYS A 8 -10.56 1.37 7.09
C LYS A 8 -9.46 0.42 7.56
N GLN A 9 -9.24 -0.71 6.88
CA GLN A 9 -8.16 -1.64 7.23
C GLN A 9 -6.78 -0.99 7.14
N PHE A 10 -6.56 -0.14 6.14
CA PHE A 10 -5.31 0.59 6.01
C PHE A 10 -5.12 1.62 7.12
N ASP A 11 -6.19 2.32 7.49
CA ASP A 11 -6.14 3.31 8.57
C ASP A 11 -5.92 2.64 9.94
N GLU A 12 -6.47 1.43 10.14
CA GLU A 12 -6.19 0.59 11.32
C GLU A 12 -4.72 0.16 11.39
N LEU A 13 -4.13 -0.22 10.26
CA LEU A 13 -2.70 -0.57 10.18
C LEU A 13 -1.78 0.63 10.49
N LEU A 14 -2.17 1.84 10.06
CA LEU A 14 -1.45 3.07 10.39
C LEU A 14 -1.56 3.46 11.87
N ALA A 15 -2.68 3.12 12.52
CA ALA A 15 -2.91 3.42 13.93
C ALA A 15 -2.22 2.44 14.89
N GLU A 16 -1.70 1.32 14.36
CA GLU A 16 -1.06 0.29 15.18
C GLU A 16 0.33 0.76 15.68
N PRO A 17 0.58 0.81 17.01
CA PRO A 17 1.83 1.33 17.56
C PRO A 17 3.05 0.42 17.33
N SER A 18 2.84 -0.79 16.80
CA SER A 18 3.86 -1.83 16.66
C SER A 18 4.93 -1.51 15.59
N GLY A 19 4.70 -0.49 14.76
CA GLY A 19 5.56 -0.22 13.60
C GLY A 19 5.40 -1.25 12.49
N GLU A 20 4.35 -2.07 12.53
CA GLU A 20 4.05 -3.06 11.49
C GLU A 20 3.88 -2.40 10.13
N PHE A 21 3.32 -1.19 10.07
CA PHE A 21 3.24 -0.43 8.83
C PHE A 21 4.62 -0.15 8.21
N ASP A 22 5.56 0.37 8.99
CA ASP A 22 6.91 0.68 8.50
C ASP A 22 7.63 -0.59 8.03
N ASN A 23 7.44 -1.70 8.74
CA ASN A 23 7.94 -3.03 8.34
C ASN A 23 7.27 -3.55 7.06
N PHE A 24 6.02 -3.18 6.84
CA PHE A 24 5.19 -3.61 5.73
C PHE A 24 5.52 -2.87 4.43
N VAL A 25 5.65 -1.54 4.49
CA VAL A 25 6.00 -0.71 3.31
C VAL A 25 7.50 -0.40 3.18
N ARG A 26 8.32 -0.77 4.18
CA ARG A 26 9.78 -0.55 4.26
C ARG A 26 10.21 0.93 4.25
N MET A 27 9.36 1.81 4.75
CA MET A 27 9.63 3.25 4.85
C MET A 27 8.77 3.86 5.95
N SER A 28 9.12 5.07 6.38
CA SER A 28 8.27 5.80 7.33
C SER A 28 6.93 6.15 6.68
N VAL A 29 5.89 6.31 7.51
CA VAL A 29 4.59 6.86 7.07
C VAL A 29 4.75 8.19 6.31
N ASN A 30 5.67 9.06 6.76
CA ASN A 30 5.91 10.35 6.12
C ASN A 30 6.46 10.21 4.70
N ASP A 31 7.43 9.32 4.50
CA ASP A 31 7.98 9.04 3.17
C ASP A 31 6.94 8.40 2.26
N PHE A 32 6.13 7.49 2.82
CA PHE A 32 5.02 6.86 2.11
C PHE A 32 4.00 7.90 1.62
N GLU A 33 3.56 8.80 2.50
CA GLU A 33 2.63 9.88 2.16
C GLU A 33 3.23 10.86 1.15
N TYR A 34 4.50 11.23 1.31
CA TYR A 34 5.21 12.07 0.35
C TYR A 34 5.23 11.44 -1.04
N LEU A 35 5.59 10.17 -1.14
CA LEU A 35 5.55 9.43 -2.40
C LEU A 35 4.12 9.38 -2.93
N LEU A 36 3.16 8.95 -2.11
CA LEU A 36 1.75 8.84 -2.48
C LEU A 36 1.23 10.13 -3.12
N GLN A 37 1.56 11.31 -2.58
CA GLN A 37 1.16 12.59 -3.17
C GLN A 37 1.73 12.80 -4.58
N LYS A 38 2.96 12.36 -4.84
CA LYS A 38 3.61 12.50 -6.15
C LYS A 38 3.09 11.51 -7.19
N ILE A 39 2.82 10.27 -6.80
CA ILE A 39 2.45 9.18 -7.72
C ILE A 39 0.93 8.98 -7.83
N SER A 40 0.13 9.41 -6.86
CA SER A 40 -1.34 9.29 -6.93
C SER A 40 -1.94 9.79 -8.25
N PRO A 41 -1.51 10.94 -8.83
CA PRO A 41 -2.03 11.39 -10.12
C PRO A 41 -1.78 10.39 -11.27
N ILE A 42 -0.72 9.59 -11.17
CA ILE A 42 -0.28 8.63 -12.19
C ILE A 42 -0.96 7.27 -11.99
N ILE A 43 -1.14 6.86 -10.73
CA ILE A 43 -1.67 5.54 -10.35
C ILE A 43 -3.14 5.58 -9.91
N ALA A 44 -3.82 6.72 -9.98
CA ALA A 44 -5.26 6.74 -9.78
C ALA A 44 -5.95 5.97 -10.93
N LYS A 45 -6.98 5.21 -10.59
CA LYS A 45 -7.87 4.55 -11.56
C LYS A 45 -9.30 4.99 -11.28
N GLN A 46 -10.11 4.95 -12.32
CA GLN A 46 -11.54 5.24 -12.24
C GLN A 46 -12.32 3.95 -12.07
N ASP A 47 -13.48 4.08 -11.44
CA ASP A 47 -14.44 3.00 -11.32
C ASP A 47 -14.92 2.57 -12.72
N THR A 48 -15.35 1.32 -12.82
CA THR A 48 -16.05 0.80 -14.00
C THR A 48 -17.39 0.21 -13.57
N ASP A 49 -18.25 -0.08 -14.54
CA ASP A 49 -19.55 -0.71 -14.27
C ASP A 49 -19.44 -2.05 -13.51
N TRP A 50 -18.28 -2.71 -13.62
CA TRP A 50 -18.04 -4.03 -13.04
C TRP A 50 -17.34 -3.97 -11.69
N ARG A 51 -16.58 -2.91 -11.39
CA ARG A 51 -15.82 -2.83 -10.14
C ARG A 51 -15.42 -1.41 -9.74
N ASP A 52 -15.39 -1.21 -8.43
CA ASP A 52 -14.70 -0.07 -7.81
C ASP A 52 -13.19 -0.14 -8.09
N ALA A 53 -12.58 0.98 -8.44
CA ALA A 53 -11.14 1.13 -8.51
C ALA A 53 -10.51 0.97 -7.12
N ILE A 54 -9.34 0.34 -7.11
CA ILE A 54 -8.51 0.22 -5.92
C ILE A 54 -7.90 1.60 -5.62
N PRO A 55 -8.03 2.13 -4.39
CA PRO A 55 -7.43 3.41 -4.00
C PRO A 55 -5.91 3.44 -4.25
N ALA A 56 -5.40 4.59 -4.68
CA ALA A 56 -3.98 4.78 -4.99
C ALA A 56 -3.06 4.39 -3.83
N ARG A 57 -3.44 4.72 -2.59
CA ARG A 57 -2.68 4.34 -1.37
C ARG A 57 -2.52 2.83 -1.20
N ILE A 58 -3.59 2.08 -1.45
CA ILE A 58 -3.57 0.62 -1.34
C ILE A 58 -2.73 0.04 -2.48
N ARG A 59 -2.87 0.56 -3.70
CA ARG A 59 -2.05 0.14 -4.84
C ARG A 59 -0.55 0.32 -4.56
N LEU A 60 -0.18 1.46 -3.99
CA LEU A 60 1.20 1.76 -3.63
C LEU A 60 1.72 0.82 -2.55
N ALA A 61 0.97 0.65 -1.46
CA ALA A 61 1.36 -0.25 -0.38
C ALA A 61 1.58 -1.69 -0.88
N VAL A 62 0.66 -2.22 -1.70
CA VAL A 62 0.75 -3.60 -2.23
C VAL A 62 1.97 -3.76 -3.14
N THR A 63 2.32 -2.71 -3.87
CA THR A 63 3.52 -2.70 -4.71
C THR A 63 4.78 -2.91 -3.87
N TYR A 64 4.95 -2.16 -2.77
CA TYR A 64 6.11 -2.31 -1.88
C TYR A 64 6.14 -3.67 -1.14
N MET A 65 4.98 -4.20 -0.75
CA MET A 65 4.88 -5.55 -0.19
C MET A 65 5.33 -6.64 -1.18
N SER A 66 4.91 -6.51 -2.45
CA SER A 66 5.24 -7.50 -3.47
C SER A 66 6.75 -7.55 -3.75
N TYR A 67 7.39 -6.38 -3.84
CA TYR A 67 8.85 -6.31 -3.94
C TYR A 67 9.53 -6.94 -2.74
N ARG A 68 9.03 -6.74 -1.51
CA ARG A 68 9.55 -7.41 -0.31
C ARG A 68 9.55 -8.93 -0.45
N GLY A 69 8.45 -9.52 -0.90
CA GLY A 69 8.34 -10.98 -1.07
C GLY A 69 9.40 -11.52 -2.04
N GLN A 70 9.57 -10.87 -3.19
CA GLN A 70 10.56 -11.26 -4.20
C GLN A 70 12.00 -11.18 -3.65
N PHE A 71 12.36 -10.10 -2.95
CA PHE A 71 13.69 -9.97 -2.36
C PHE A 71 13.94 -10.95 -1.21
N GLN A 72 12.93 -11.27 -0.41
CA GLN A 72 13.06 -12.26 0.67
C GLN A 72 13.24 -13.68 0.10
N GLU A 73 12.51 -14.03 -0.95
CA GLU A 73 12.63 -15.31 -1.65
C GLU A 73 14.02 -15.46 -2.29
N LEU A 74 14.49 -14.41 -2.97
CA LEU A 74 15.86 -14.36 -3.50
C LEU A 74 16.92 -14.50 -2.39
N ALA A 75 16.78 -13.74 -1.29
CA ALA A 75 17.72 -13.81 -0.17
C ALA A 75 17.72 -15.17 0.55
N SER A 76 16.63 -15.92 0.47
CA SER A 76 16.52 -17.27 1.06
C SER A 76 17.01 -18.38 0.12
N SER A 77 17.36 -18.02 -1.13
CA SER A 77 17.85 -18.96 -2.16
C SER A 77 19.38 -19.05 -2.25
N PHE A 78 20.10 -18.26 -1.45
CA PHE A 78 21.56 -18.26 -1.28
C PHE A 78 21.94 -18.66 0.16
#